data_AF-A0A7W8L1L7-F1
#
_entry.id   AF-A0A7W8L1L7-F1
#
_cell.length_a   1.000
_cell.length_b   1.000
_cell.length_c   1.000
_cell.angle_alpha   90.00
_cell.angle_beta   90.00
_cell.angle_gamma   90.00
#
_symmetry.space_group_name_H-M   'P 1'
#
loop_
_entity.id
_entity.type
_entity.pdbx_description
1 polymer ?
#
loop_
_entity_poly.entity_id
_entity_poly.type
_entity_poly.pdbx_seq_one_letter_code
_entity_poly.pdbx_strand_id
1 'polypeptide(L)'
;MKVANESPWKFVVMWMRLYFAFHYLSSGLNFVVFRYIPDFSHAGKVGAHIGAMADVGFYQMVKYLEVVLGSMLLLNIGVPLALIIMAGISVTIVFLNLFVSPDPRELFTGFQELLLNGGLLLAYGGYYANFCRVKAEPFWFWDGMRKRGDFDARSQS
;
A
#
# COMPACT_ATOMS: atom_id res chain seq x y z
N MET A 1 -25.64 5.77 -2.22
CA MET A 1 -24.59 4.73 -2.34
C MET A 1 -24.39 4.15 -0.97
N LYS A 2 -24.53 2.82 -0.78
CA LYS A 2 -24.21 2.22 0.53
C LYS A 2 -22.72 2.38 0.76
N VAL A 3 -22.35 3.14 1.79
CA VAL A 3 -20.95 3.28 2.20
C VAL A 3 -20.45 1.89 2.62
N ALA A 4 -19.20 1.54 2.38
CA ALA A 4 -18.64 0.24 2.80
C ALA A 4 -18.85 -0.07 4.31
N ASN A 5 -19.17 0.94 5.12
CA ASN A 5 -19.57 0.81 6.52
C ASN A 5 -20.92 0.12 6.77
N GLU A 6 -21.80 0.03 5.76
CA GLU A 6 -23.09 -0.68 5.82
C GLU A 6 -22.99 -2.11 5.28
N SER A 7 -21.79 -2.52 4.82
CA SER A 7 -21.52 -3.84 4.29
C SER A 7 -21.24 -4.83 5.43
N PRO A 8 -21.70 -6.09 5.36
CA PRO A 8 -21.28 -7.13 6.31
C PRO A 8 -19.75 -7.32 6.33
N TRP A 9 -19.06 -6.90 5.26
CA TRP A 9 -17.61 -7.00 5.11
C TRP A 9 -16.83 -5.88 5.82
N LYS A 10 -17.48 -4.93 6.49
CA LYS A 10 -16.78 -3.79 7.14
C LYS A 10 -15.69 -4.24 8.09
N PHE A 11 -15.96 -5.29 8.88
CA PHE A 11 -15.01 -5.79 9.87
C PHE A 11 -13.83 -6.50 9.20
N VAL A 12 -14.05 -7.19 8.09
CA VAL A 12 -12.99 -7.80 7.29
C VAL A 12 -12.09 -6.72 6.69
N VAL A 13 -12.66 -5.69 6.06
CA VAL A 13 -11.89 -4.58 5.49
C VAL A 13 -11.12 -3.81 6.57
N MET A 14 -11.74 -3.57 7.72
CA MET A 14 -11.08 -2.92 8.86
C MET A 14 -9.92 -3.77 9.37
N TRP A 15 -10.13 -5.08 9.53
CA TRP A 15 -9.08 -6.01 9.95
C TRP A 15 -7.93 -6.02 8.95
N MET A 16 -8.22 -6.17 7.66
CA MET A 16 -7.21 -6.16 6.58
C MET A 16 -6.40 -4.87 6.62
N ARG A 17 -7.06 -3.72 6.78
CA ARG A 17 -6.41 -2.41 6.84
C ARG A 17 -5.47 -2.33 8.05
N LEU A 18 -5.95 -2.69 9.24
CA LEU A 18 -5.15 -2.63 10.46
C LEU A 18 -3.98 -3.61 10.40
N TYR A 19 -4.22 -4.84 9.97
CA TYR A 19 -3.19 -5.85 9.81
C TYR A 19 -2.10 -5.38 8.82
N PHE A 20 -2.51 -4.88 7.65
CA PHE A 20 -1.57 -4.38 6.64
C PHE A 20 -0.80 -3.13 7.13
N ALA A 21 -1.47 -2.23 7.85
CA ALA A 21 -0.82 -1.09 8.49
C ALA A 21 0.26 -1.52 9.49
N PHE A 22 -0.05 -2.45 10.38
CA PHE A 22 0.89 -2.97 11.37
C PHE A 22 2.03 -3.75 10.73
N HIS A 23 1.75 -4.51 9.65
CA HIS A 23 2.77 -5.24 8.90
C HIS A 23 3.85 -4.29 8.37
N TYR A 24 3.44 -3.24 7.65
CA TYR A 24 4.34 -2.23 7.09
C TYR A 24 5.01 -1.39 8.19
N LEU A 25 4.27 -0.97 9.22
CA LEU A 25 4.84 -0.21 10.33
C LEU A 25 5.89 -1.00 11.09
N SER A 26 5.63 -2.26 11.41
CA SER A 26 6.58 -3.13 12.11
C SER A 26 7.86 -3.28 11.29
N SER A 27 7.74 -3.56 9.99
CA SER A 27 8.88 -3.64 9.08
C SER A 27 9.69 -2.33 9.02
N GLY A 28 9.04 -1.21 8.80
CA GLY A 28 9.69 0.10 8.71
C GLY A 28 10.31 0.54 10.03
N LEU A 29 9.60 0.42 11.15
CA LEU A 29 10.09 0.80 12.47
C LEU A 29 11.26 -0.07 12.93
N ASN A 30 11.26 -1.37 12.61
CA ASN A 30 12.41 -2.24 12.86
C ASN A 30 13.68 -1.71 12.20
N PHE A 31 13.56 -1.22 10.97
CA PHE A 31 14.69 -0.60 10.30
C PHE A 31 15.03 0.79 10.86
N VAL A 32 14.05 1.67 11.06
CA VAL A 32 14.27 3.07 11.45
C VAL A 32 14.80 3.20 12.87
N VAL A 33 14.23 2.44 13.81
CA VAL A 33 14.55 2.52 15.25
C VAL A 33 15.68 1.58 15.62
N PHE A 34 15.60 0.32 15.20
CA PHE A 34 16.54 -0.72 15.63
C PHE A 34 17.66 -0.98 14.62
N ARG A 35 17.64 -0.30 13.46
CA ARG A 35 18.59 -0.53 12.35
C ARG A 35 18.66 -2.00 11.94
N TYR A 36 17.58 -2.75 12.20
CA TYR A 36 17.50 -4.17 11.90
C TYR A 36 17.23 -4.37 10.42
N ILE A 37 18.12 -5.10 9.76
CA ILE A 37 17.96 -5.57 8.39
C ILE A 37 17.77 -7.08 8.48
N PRO A 38 16.66 -7.64 7.95
CA PRO A 38 16.46 -9.07 7.93
C PRO A 38 17.60 -9.76 7.18
N ASP A 39 18.00 -10.94 7.65
CA ASP A 39 18.96 -11.76 6.92
C ASP A 39 18.30 -12.35 5.67
N PHE A 40 18.85 -11.98 4.50
CA PHE A 40 18.45 -12.47 3.19
C PHE A 40 19.51 -13.42 2.58
N SER A 41 20.48 -13.89 3.39
CA SER A 41 21.52 -14.83 2.96
C SER A 41 20.95 -16.11 2.34
N HIS A 42 19.78 -16.55 2.80
CA HIS A 42 19.07 -17.71 2.28
C HIS A 42 18.22 -17.41 1.03
N ALA A 43 17.95 -16.14 0.71
CA ALA A 43 17.01 -15.71 -0.33
C ALA A 43 17.62 -15.66 -1.75
N GLY A 44 18.77 -16.29 -1.96
CA GLY A 44 19.46 -16.37 -3.26
C GLY A 44 19.58 -15.03 -3.99
N LYS A 45 19.00 -14.93 -5.19
CA LYS A 45 19.03 -13.72 -6.04
C LYS A 45 18.27 -12.54 -5.43
N VAL A 46 17.29 -12.79 -4.57
CA VAL A 46 16.54 -11.73 -3.86
C VAL A 46 17.45 -11.03 -2.87
N GLY A 47 18.29 -11.76 -2.15
CA GLY A 47 19.29 -11.19 -1.25
C GLY A 47 20.26 -10.24 -1.96
N ALA A 48 20.78 -10.64 -3.13
CA ALA A 48 21.65 -9.79 -3.94
C ALA A 48 20.94 -8.51 -4.44
N HIS A 49 19.66 -8.62 -4.82
CA HIS A 49 18.86 -7.46 -5.23
C HIS A 49 18.64 -6.48 -4.06
N ILE A 50 18.30 -6.99 -2.88
CA ILE A 50 18.10 -6.17 -1.68
C ILE A 50 19.41 -5.49 -1.25
N GLY A 51 20.54 -6.20 -1.34
CA GLY A 51 21.87 -5.61 -1.12
C GLY A 51 22.13 -4.43 -2.04
N ALA A 52 21.92 -4.61 -3.35
CA ALA A 52 22.09 -3.53 -4.34
C ALA A 52 21.13 -2.35 -4.10
N MET A 53 19.88 -2.61 -3.68
CA MET A 53 18.95 -1.55 -3.28
C MET A 53 19.44 -0.77 -2.06
N ALA A 54 20.05 -1.46 -1.09
CA ALA A 54 20.59 -0.83 0.11
C ALA A 54 21.82 0.03 -0.19
N ASP A 55 22.67 -0.40 -1.12
CA ASP A 55 23.87 0.32 -1.53
C ASP A 55 23.54 1.68 -2.17
N VAL A 56 22.46 1.75 -2.95
CA VAL A 56 21.99 2.99 -3.59
C VAL A 56 21.05 3.83 -2.71
N GLY A 57 20.78 3.41 -1.47
CA GLY A 57 19.88 4.11 -0.55
C GLY A 57 18.38 3.85 -0.78
N PHE A 58 18.02 3.06 -1.78
CA PHE A 58 16.62 2.83 -2.18
C PHE A 58 15.89 1.94 -1.17
N TYR A 59 16.55 0.94 -0.58
CA TYR A 59 15.96 0.13 0.49
C TYR A 59 15.54 0.99 1.68
N GLN A 60 16.41 1.90 2.10
CA GLN A 60 16.18 2.81 3.22
C GLN A 60 15.01 3.76 2.92
N MET A 61 14.94 4.28 1.69
CA MET A 61 13.81 5.08 1.22
C MET A 61 12.49 4.30 1.34
N VAL A 62 12.46 3.03 0.90
CA VAL A 62 11.27 2.18 1.03
C VAL A 62 10.89 2.00 2.50
N LYS A 63 11.85 1.75 3.41
CA LYS A 63 11.55 1.61 4.85
C LYS A 63 10.98 2.88 5.48
N TYR A 64 11.46 4.06 5.11
CA TYR A 64 10.82 5.30 5.56
C TYR A 64 9.40 5.46 4.99
N LEU A 65 9.18 5.10 3.73
CA LEU A 65 7.84 5.09 3.15
C LEU A 65 6.91 4.10 3.87
N GLU A 66 7.38 2.90 4.22
CA GLU A 66 6.57 1.91 4.97
C GLU A 66 6.06 2.50 6.30
N VAL A 67 6.89 3.27 7.02
CA VAL A 67 6.47 3.94 8.26
C VAL A 67 5.40 5.00 7.99
N VAL A 68 5.60 5.85 6.98
CA VAL A 68 4.65 6.93 6.65
C VAL A 68 3.31 6.35 6.17
N LEU A 69 3.35 5.44 5.20
CA LEU A 69 2.17 4.84 4.59
C LEU A 69 1.43 3.92 5.57
N GLY A 70 2.15 3.16 6.39
CA GLY A 70 1.56 2.36 7.45
C GLY A 70 0.89 3.23 8.51
N SER A 71 1.48 4.37 8.89
CA SER A 71 0.84 5.36 9.78
C SER A 71 -0.42 5.95 9.17
N MET A 72 -0.40 6.28 7.88
CA MET A 72 -1.58 6.76 7.13
C MET A 72 -2.73 5.75 7.17
N LEU A 73 -2.45 4.45 6.97
CA LEU A 73 -3.47 3.40 7.07
C LEU A 73 -3.99 3.23 8.49
N LEU A 74 -3.09 3.26 9.48
CA LEU A 74 -3.44 3.09 10.89
C LEU A 74 -4.36 4.22 11.38
N LEU A 75 -3.99 5.46 11.05
CA LEU A 75 -4.75 6.66 11.41
C LEU A 75 -5.93 6.94 10.48
N ASN A 76 -6.12 6.12 9.43
CA ASN A 76 -7.14 6.29 8.40
C ASN A 76 -7.07 7.66 7.68
N ILE A 77 -5.86 8.16 7.43
CA ILE A 77 -5.60 9.44 6.75
C ILE A 77 -5.05 9.14 5.36
N GLY A 78 -5.73 9.63 4.31
CA GLY A 78 -5.24 9.47 2.93
C GLY A 78 -5.13 8.01 2.46
N VAL A 79 -5.92 7.09 3.02
CA VAL A 79 -5.84 5.64 2.76
C VAL A 79 -5.79 5.29 1.27
N PRO A 80 -6.63 5.86 0.39
CA PRO A 80 -6.58 5.49 -1.03
C PRO A 80 -5.24 5.81 -1.70
N LEU A 81 -4.63 6.95 -1.34
CA LEU A 81 -3.31 7.33 -1.85
C LEU A 81 -2.22 6.39 -1.31
N ALA A 82 -2.28 6.09 -0.01
CA ALA A 82 -1.30 5.23 0.62
C ALA A 82 -1.30 3.82 0.01
N LEU A 83 -2.47 3.25 -0.27
CA LEU A 83 -2.62 1.95 -0.95
C LEU A 83 -2.02 1.93 -2.36
N ILE A 84 -2.16 3.02 -3.14
CA ILE A 84 -1.55 3.12 -4.47
C ILE A 84 -0.02 3.07 -4.38
N ILE A 85 0.56 3.85 -3.46
CA ILE A 85 2.02 3.89 -3.29
C ILE A 85 2.53 2.53 -2.80
N MET A 86 1.84 1.93 -1.81
CA MET A 86 2.17 0.58 -1.34
C MET A 86 2.00 -0.48 -2.43
N ALA A 87 1.08 -0.31 -3.38
CA ALA A 87 0.94 -1.26 -4.50
C ALA A 87 2.24 -1.38 -5.31
N GLY A 88 2.97 -0.27 -5.51
CA GLY A 88 4.29 -0.31 -6.15
C GLY A 88 5.29 -1.16 -5.36
N ILE A 89 5.31 -1.02 -4.03
CA ILE A 89 6.16 -1.81 -3.13
C ILE A 89 5.73 -3.28 -3.16
N SER A 90 4.44 -3.57 -2.99
CA SER A 90 3.86 -4.91 -2.99
C SER A 90 4.12 -5.62 -4.32
N VAL A 91 4.04 -4.95 -5.47
CA VAL A 91 4.35 -5.56 -6.78
C VAL A 91 5.80 -6.04 -6.83
N THR A 92 6.75 -5.25 -6.32
CA THR A 92 8.15 -5.69 -6.23
C THR A 92 8.30 -6.89 -5.30
N ILE A 93 7.68 -6.86 -4.11
CA ILE A 93 7.74 -7.97 -3.15
C ILE A 93 7.14 -9.25 -3.77
N VAL A 94 5.96 -9.15 -4.37
CA VAL A 94 5.27 -10.26 -5.04
C VAL A 94 6.13 -10.84 -6.15
N PHE A 95 6.75 -9.99 -6.98
CA PHE A 95 7.61 -10.46 -8.06
C PHE A 95 8.81 -11.25 -7.52
N LEU A 96 9.53 -10.68 -6.55
CA LEU A 96 10.72 -11.30 -5.96
C LEU A 96 10.37 -12.62 -5.27
N ASN A 97 9.32 -12.62 -4.44
CA ASN A 97 8.96 -13.75 -3.61
C ASN A 97 8.26 -14.89 -4.37
N LEU A 98 7.47 -14.59 -5.41
CA LEU A 98 6.74 -15.62 -6.15
C LEU A 98 7.51 -16.16 -7.36
N PHE A 99 8.35 -15.33 -7.99
CA PHE A 99 8.97 -15.69 -9.27
C PHE A 99 10.50 -15.81 -9.21
N VAL A 100 11.18 -15.16 -8.26
CA VAL A 100 12.66 -15.16 -8.21
C VAL A 100 13.22 -16.16 -7.21
N SER A 101 12.71 -16.19 -5.97
CA SER A 101 13.13 -17.16 -4.94
C SER A 101 11.94 -17.69 -4.16
N PRO A 102 11.21 -18.69 -4.67
CA PRO A 102 9.99 -19.18 -4.04
C PRO A 102 10.27 -20.12 -2.85
N ASP A 103 11.01 -19.64 -1.86
CA ASP A 103 11.11 -20.33 -0.58
C ASP A 103 9.75 -20.31 0.15
N PRO A 104 9.40 -21.32 0.96
CA PRO A 104 8.06 -21.43 1.55
C PRO A 104 7.61 -20.17 2.33
N ARG A 105 8.55 -19.53 3.03
CA ARG A 105 8.32 -18.27 3.76
C ARG A 105 8.08 -17.10 2.82
N GLU A 106 8.83 -17.03 1.71
CA GLU A 106 8.72 -15.96 0.73
C GLU A 106 7.42 -16.08 -0.04
N LEU A 107 7.06 -17.29 -0.50
CA LEU A 107 5.78 -17.58 -1.13
C LEU A 107 4.61 -17.11 -0.27
N PHE A 108 4.59 -17.49 1.01
CA PHE A 108 3.54 -17.05 1.93
C PHE A 108 3.46 -15.53 2.01
N THR A 109 4.61 -14.86 2.15
CA THR A 109 4.68 -13.39 2.24
C THR A 109 4.22 -12.73 0.94
N GLY A 110 4.62 -13.25 -0.22
CA GLY A 110 4.21 -12.73 -1.53
C GLY A 110 2.70 -12.86 -1.76
N PHE A 111 2.12 -14.03 -1.46
CA PHE A 111 0.66 -14.20 -1.55
C PHE A 111 -0.09 -13.31 -0.57
N GLN A 112 0.40 -13.19 0.67
CA GLN A 112 -0.19 -12.32 1.68
C GLN A 112 -0.21 -10.86 1.22
N GLU A 113 0.90 -10.34 0.70
CA GLU A 113 1.01 -8.97 0.16
C GLU A 113 0.04 -8.74 -0.98
N LEU A 114 -0.02 -9.67 -1.95
CA LEU A 114 -0.92 -9.60 -3.08
C LEU A 114 -2.39 -9.54 -2.66
N LEU A 115 -2.79 -10.42 -1.73
CA LEU A 115 -4.17 -10.51 -1.26
C LEU A 115 -4.60 -9.29 -0.43
N LEU A 116 -3.72 -8.81 0.46
CA LEU A 116 -4.03 -7.67 1.33
C LEU A 116 -4.04 -6.36 0.55
N ASN A 117 -3.01 -6.08 -0.24
CA ASN A 117 -2.94 -4.85 -1.03
C ASN A 117 -4.05 -4.85 -2.10
N GLY A 118 -4.18 -5.94 -2.87
CA GLY A 118 -5.21 -6.07 -3.89
C GLY A 118 -6.63 -6.03 -3.32
N GLY A 119 -6.88 -6.73 -2.22
CA GLY A 119 -8.18 -6.73 -1.57
C GLY A 119 -8.55 -5.37 -0.97
N LEU A 120 -7.59 -4.64 -0.39
CA LEU A 120 -7.81 -3.27 0.08
C LEU A 120 -8.03 -2.30 -1.09
N LEU A 121 -7.27 -2.41 -2.18
CA LEU A 121 -7.51 -1.60 -3.38
C LEU A 121 -8.92 -1.80 -3.93
N LEU A 122 -9.42 -3.05 -3.95
CA LEU A 122 -10.79 -3.35 -4.36
C LEU A 122 -11.83 -2.82 -3.35
N ALA A 123 -11.57 -2.95 -2.05
CA ALA A 123 -12.46 -2.43 -1.01
C ALA A 123 -12.59 -0.89 -1.06
N TYR A 124 -11.51 -0.20 -1.41
CA TYR A 124 -11.49 1.25 -1.66
C TYR A 124 -11.76 1.60 -3.14
N GLY A 125 -12.15 0.62 -3.96
CA GLY A 125 -12.40 0.71 -5.40
C GLY A 125 -13.29 1.86 -5.85
N GLY A 126 -14.32 2.19 -5.04
CA GLY A 126 -15.21 3.31 -5.32
C GLY A 126 -14.49 4.67 -5.40
N TYR A 127 -13.42 4.86 -4.63
CA TYR A 127 -12.58 6.07 -4.71
C TYR A 127 -11.68 6.07 -5.95
N TYR A 128 -11.39 4.89 -6.51
CA TYR A 128 -10.54 4.74 -7.69
C TYR A 128 -11.29 4.78 -9.02
N ALA A 129 -12.63 4.77 -9.01
CA ALA A 129 -13.44 4.67 -10.22
C ALA A 129 -13.09 5.71 -11.30
N ASN A 130 -12.68 6.92 -10.92
CA ASN A 130 -12.25 7.94 -11.87
C ASN A 130 -10.87 7.67 -12.50
N PHE A 131 -9.98 6.95 -11.81
CA PHE A 131 -8.67 6.56 -12.36
C PHE A 131 -8.80 5.45 -13.41
N CYS A 132 -9.84 4.60 -13.33
CA CYS A 132 -10.05 3.51 -14.29
C CYS A 132 -10.74 3.94 -15.60
N ARG A 133 -10.88 5.25 -15.85
CA ARG A 133 -11.47 5.75 -17.10
C ARG A 133 -10.50 5.56 -18.25
N VAL A 134 -10.95 4.87 -19.30
CA VAL A 134 -10.15 4.60 -20.52
C VAL A 134 -9.75 5.89 -21.26
N LYS A 135 -10.59 6.93 -21.18
CA LYS A 135 -10.31 8.26 -21.74
C LYS A 135 -10.45 9.29 -20.63
N ALA A 136 -9.33 9.91 -20.27
CA ALA A 136 -9.28 11.03 -19.34
C ALA A 136 -8.76 12.27 -20.09
N GLU A 137 -9.50 13.37 -20.00
CA GLU A 137 -9.03 14.65 -20.49
C GLU A 137 -8.11 15.28 -19.43
N PRO A 138 -7.04 15.99 -19.84
CA PRO A 138 -6.17 16.70 -18.92
C PRO A 138 -6.99 17.68 -18.08
N PHE A 139 -6.97 17.51 -16.78
CA PHE A 139 -7.71 18.34 -15.85
C PHE A 139 -6.82 18.70 -14.67
N TRP A 140 -6.68 19.99 -14.39
CA TRP A 140 -5.77 20.45 -13.36
C TRP A 140 -6.26 20.04 -11.98
N PHE A 141 -5.31 19.63 -11.14
CA PHE A 141 -5.58 19.19 -9.77
C PHE A 141 -6.34 20.25 -8.95
N TRP A 142 -5.94 21.52 -9.05
CA TRP A 142 -6.59 22.64 -8.36
C TRP A 142 -8.03 22.89 -8.81
N ASP A 143 -8.36 22.58 -10.07
CA ASP A 143 -9.71 22.77 -10.61
C ASP A 143 -10.66 21.69 -10.08
N GLY A 144 -10.14 20.47 -9.90
CA GLY A 144 -10.88 19.37 -9.28
C GLY A 144 -11.17 19.59 -7.81
N MET A 145 -10.22 20.17 -7.06
CA MET A 145 -10.43 20.51 -5.66
C MET A 145 -11.54 21.57 -5.49
N ARG A 146 -11.56 22.60 -6.35
CA ARG A 146 -12.60 23.65 -6.34
C ARG A 146 -13.99 23.06 -6.60
N LYS A 147 -14.13 22.24 -7.65
CA LYS A 147 -15.41 21.64 -8.02
C LYS A 147 -16.01 20.74 -6.92
N ARG A 148 -15.16 20.09 -6.12
CA ARG A 148 -15.60 19.29 -4.98
C ARG A 148 -16.11 20.15 -3.83
N GLY A 149 -15.41 21.24 -3.51
CA GLY A 149 -15.86 22.21 -2.51
C GLY A 149 -17.24 22.79 -2.82
N ASP A 150 -17.51 23.11 -4.08
CA ASP A 150 -18.81 23.62 -4.53
C ASP A 150 -19.93 22.57 -4.44
N PHE A 151 -19.61 21.30 -4.69
CA PHE A 151 -20.59 20.20 -4.60
C PHE A 151 -20.98 19.94 -3.14
N ASP A 152 -20.01 19.93 -2.23
CA ASP A 152 -20.25 19.72 -0.81
C ASP A 152 -21.08 20.86 -0.22
N ALA A 153 -20.82 22.11 -0.63
CA ALA A 153 -21.60 23.29 -0.23
C ALA A 153 -23.07 23.25 -0.68
N ARG A 154 -23.36 22.70 -1.88
CA ARG A 154 -24.74 22.56 -2.41
C ARG A 154 -25.52 21.39 -1.82
N SER A 155 -24.85 20.40 -1.23
CA SER A 155 -25.50 19.25 -0.59
C SER A 155 -26.01 19.54 0.83
N GLN A 156 -25.61 20.68 1.40
CA GLN A 156 -25.93 21.11 2.77
C GLN A 156 -26.97 22.24 2.83
N SER A 157 -27.45 22.74 1.68
CA SER A 157 -28.52 23.74 1.54
C SER A 157 -29.83 23.10 1.11
#